data_AF-A0A9D9MED5-F1
#
_entry.id   AF-A0A9D9MED5-F1
#
_cell.length_a   1.000
_cell.length_b   1.000
_cell.length_c   1.000
_cell.angle_alpha   90.00
_cell.angle_beta   90.00
_cell.angle_gamma   90.00
#
_symmetry.space_group_name_H-M   'P 1'
#
loop_
_entity.id
_entity.type
_entity.pdbx_description
1 polymer ?
#
loop_
_entity_poly.entity_id
_entity_poly.type
_entity_poly.pdbx_seq_one_letter_code
_entity_poly.pdbx_strand_id
1 'polypeptide(L)'
;MRTLLLALISTAFAGAALAKLPPLSDEAKAKAAEAAAKTAHGNKVADYQLCRSMEKVVARYRAEATKAGKTPAKPVDTPACADPGPFVPPAAAPAPAPAAKS
;
A
#
# COMPACT_ATOMS: atom_id res chain seq x y z
N MET A 1 -37.01 -1.58 -9.95
CA MET A 1 -37.42 -2.33 -8.73
C MET A 1 -36.45 -3.47 -8.38
N ARG A 2 -36.04 -4.33 -9.31
CA ARG A 2 -35.14 -5.47 -9.02
C ARG A 2 -33.74 -5.07 -8.53
N THR A 3 -33.16 -4.01 -9.09
CA THR A 3 -31.87 -3.43 -8.66
C THR A 3 -31.93 -2.74 -7.30
N LEU A 4 -33.06 -2.09 -6.97
CA LEU A 4 -33.29 -1.50 -5.65
C LEU A 4 -33.48 -2.58 -4.57
N LEU A 5 -34.13 -3.69 -4.90
CA LEU A 5 -34.29 -4.83 -4.00
C LEU A 5 -32.94 -5.49 -3.68
N LEU A 6 -32.09 -5.67 -4.70
CA LEU A 6 -30.74 -6.21 -4.53
C LEU A 6 -29.85 -5.30 -3.66
N ALA A 7 -29.95 -3.97 -3.84
CA ALA A 7 -29.22 -3.00 -3.01
C ALA A 7 -29.71 -2.98 -1.56
N LEU A 8 -31.01 -3.13 -1.32
CA LEU A 8 -31.58 -3.22 0.03
C LEU A 8 -31.16 -4.50 0.76
N ILE A 9 -31.13 -5.63 0.06
CA ILE A 9 -30.70 -6.92 0.62
C ILE A 9 -29.21 -6.90 0.97
N SER A 10 -28.35 -6.34 0.11
CA SER A 10 -26.91 -6.25 0.37
C SER A 10 -26.59 -5.32 1.55
N THR A 11 -27.32 -4.21 1.69
CA THR A 11 -27.13 -3.27 2.81
C THR A 11 -27.63 -3.85 4.15
N ALA A 12 -28.74 -4.60 4.12
CA ALA A 12 -29.26 -5.29 5.31
C ALA A 12 -28.33 -6.42 5.79
N PHE A 13 -27.69 -7.15 4.87
CA PHE A 13 -26.72 -8.19 5.22
C PHE A 13 -25.42 -7.59 5.82
N ALA A 14 -25.00 -6.42 5.34
CA ALA A 14 -23.87 -5.67 5.92
C ALA A 14 -24.16 -5.16 7.34
N GLY A 15 -25.38 -4.70 7.61
CA GLY A 15 -25.81 -4.27 8.96
C GLY A 15 -25.91 -5.43 9.97
N ALA A 16 -26.34 -6.62 9.53
CA ALA A 16 -26.43 -7.79 10.39
C ALA A 16 -25.06 -8.32 10.84
N ALA A 17 -24.01 -8.14 10.02
CA ALA A 17 -22.63 -8.46 10.41
C ALA A 17 -22.09 -7.54 11.51
N LEU A 18 -22.54 -6.28 11.57
CA LEU A 18 -22.09 -5.32 12.59
C LEU A 18 -22.76 -5.52 13.97
N ALA A 19 -23.94 -6.13 14.03
CA ALA A 19 -24.68 -6.34 15.29
C ALA A 19 -24.36 -7.67 16.01
N LYS A 20 -23.67 -8.62 15.36
CA LYS A 20 -23.36 -9.96 15.92
C LYS A 20 -21.88 -10.34 15.83
N LEU A 21 -20.98 -9.48 15.34
CA LEU A 21 -19.55 -9.79 15.40
C LEU A 21 -19.02 -9.42 16.79
N PRO A 22 -18.48 -10.38 17.57
CA PRO A 22 -17.64 -10.02 18.70
C PRO A 22 -16.53 -9.09 18.18
N PRO A 23 -16.04 -8.15 19.02
CA PRO A 23 -14.92 -7.30 18.65
C PRO A 23 -13.84 -8.17 18.00
N LEU A 24 -13.38 -7.77 16.82
CA LEU A 24 -12.37 -8.49 16.05
C LEU A 24 -11.26 -8.90 17.03
N SER A 25 -11.08 -10.20 17.24
CA SER A 25 -10.17 -10.72 18.27
C SER A 25 -8.82 -10.03 18.12
N ASP A 26 -8.09 -9.81 19.22
CA ASP A 26 -6.81 -9.11 19.15
C ASP A 26 -5.85 -9.79 18.15
N GLU A 27 -5.98 -11.11 17.98
CA GLU A 27 -5.30 -11.89 16.95
C GLU A 27 -5.71 -11.48 15.51
N ALA A 28 -7.01 -11.32 15.24
CA ALA A 28 -7.49 -10.92 13.92
C ALA A 28 -7.16 -9.45 13.58
N LYS A 29 -7.16 -8.55 14.59
CA LYS A 29 -6.65 -7.17 14.42
C LYS A 29 -5.16 -7.15 14.11
N ALA A 30 -4.36 -7.97 14.81
CA ALA A 30 -2.93 -8.08 14.56
C ALA A 30 -2.64 -8.59 13.13
N LYS A 31 -3.40 -9.59 12.66
CA LYS A 31 -3.26 -10.10 11.28
C LYS A 31 -3.68 -9.10 10.21
N ALA A 32 -4.73 -8.32 10.46
CA ALA A 32 -5.13 -7.23 9.56
C ALA A 32 -4.06 -6.12 9.49
N ALA A 33 -3.49 -5.74 10.64
CA ALA A 33 -2.40 -4.77 10.70
C ALA A 33 -1.12 -5.27 10.00
N GLU A 34 -0.78 -6.55 10.17
CA GLU A 34 0.34 -7.19 9.48
C GLU A 34 0.12 -7.20 7.96
N ALA A 35 -1.08 -7.55 7.49
CA ALA A 35 -1.43 -7.54 6.07
C ALA A 35 -1.36 -6.12 5.48
N ALA A 36 -1.93 -5.13 6.17
CA ALA A 36 -1.86 -3.72 5.76
C ALA A 36 -0.41 -3.22 5.69
N ALA A 37 0.43 -3.59 6.66
CA ALA A 37 1.85 -3.24 6.66
C ALA A 37 2.60 -3.89 5.49
N LYS A 38 2.34 -5.17 5.18
CA LYS A 38 2.93 -5.85 4.01
C LYS A 38 2.49 -5.20 2.70
N THR A 39 1.21 -4.84 2.56
CA THR A 39 0.71 -4.13 1.37
C THR A 39 1.36 -2.76 1.24
N ALA A 40 1.42 -1.98 2.32
CA ALA A 40 2.06 -0.67 2.30
C ALA A 40 3.54 -0.76 1.92
N HIS A 41 4.25 -1.77 2.43
CA HIS A 41 5.65 -2.02 2.05
C HIS A 41 5.78 -2.47 0.59
N GLY A 42 4.92 -3.40 0.14
CA GLY A 42 4.88 -3.85 -1.25
C GLY A 42 4.65 -2.71 -2.24
N ASN A 43 3.78 -1.75 -1.90
CA ASN A 43 3.56 -0.56 -2.72
C ASN A 43 4.84 0.29 -2.81
N LYS A 44 5.55 0.52 -1.71
CA LYS A 44 6.84 1.25 -1.73
C LYS A 44 7.90 0.53 -2.58
N VAL A 45 7.93 -0.80 -2.53
CA VAL A 45 8.81 -1.61 -3.38
C VAL A 45 8.45 -1.47 -4.86
N ALA A 46 7.16 -1.50 -5.19
CA ALA A 46 6.69 -1.29 -6.56
C ALA A 46 7.06 0.11 -7.08
N ASP A 47 6.88 1.14 -6.27
CA ASP A 47 7.25 2.52 -6.60
C ASP A 47 8.77 2.67 -6.82
N TYR A 48 9.58 2.03 -5.97
CA TYR A 48 11.02 1.99 -6.14
C TYR A 48 11.43 1.31 -7.46
N GLN A 49 10.84 0.17 -7.79
CA GLN A 49 11.12 -0.53 -9.06
C GLN A 49 10.71 0.30 -10.27
N LEU A 50 9.54 0.97 -10.21
CA LEU A 50 9.08 1.87 -11.26
C LEU A 50 10.07 3.02 -11.45
N CYS A 51 10.50 3.66 -10.36
CA CYS A 51 11.52 4.71 -10.41
C CYS A 51 12.82 4.22 -11.07
N ARG A 52 13.33 3.05 -10.65
CA ARG A 52 14.55 2.46 -11.24
C ARG A 52 14.39 2.11 -12.71
N SER A 53 13.20 1.72 -13.14
CA SER A 53 12.93 1.45 -14.56
C SER A 53 13.00 2.73 -15.39
N MET A 54 12.44 3.83 -14.90
CA MET A 54 12.49 5.13 -15.56
C MET A 54 13.94 5.65 -15.67
N GLU A 55 14.72 5.54 -14.59
CA GLU A 55 16.14 5.91 -14.61
C GLU A 55 16.93 5.12 -15.67
N LYS A 56 16.68 3.81 -15.79
CA LYS A 56 17.33 2.97 -16.82
C LYS A 56 16.95 3.44 -18.23
N VAL A 57 15.68 3.73 -18.49
CA VAL A 57 15.23 4.23 -19.80
C VAL A 57 15.92 5.55 -20.13
N VAL A 58 15.99 6.48 -19.19
CA VAL A 58 16.67 7.77 -19.36
C VAL A 58 18.16 7.57 -19.63
N ALA A 59 18.82 6.69 -18.89
CA ALA A 59 20.24 6.38 -19.10
C ALA A 59 20.49 5.80 -20.50
N ARG A 60 19.64 4.87 -20.96
CA ARG A 60 19.73 4.29 -22.30
C ARG A 60 19.51 5.35 -23.37
N TYR A 61 18.46 6.16 -23.25
CA TYR A 61 18.17 7.23 -24.20
C TYR A 61 19.34 8.22 -24.33
N ARG A 62 19.91 8.66 -23.21
CA ARG A 62 21.06 9.58 -23.23
C ARG A 62 22.30 8.94 -23.86
N ALA A 63 22.56 7.67 -23.56
CA ALA A 63 23.67 6.94 -24.17
C ALA A 63 23.51 6.84 -25.70
N GLU A 64 22.30 6.50 -26.18
CA GLU A 64 22.01 6.43 -27.62
C GLU A 64 22.08 7.82 -28.28
N ALA A 65 21.58 8.88 -27.63
CA ALA A 65 21.69 10.25 -28.13
C ALA A 65 23.15 10.69 -28.28
N THR A 66 23.99 10.37 -27.28
CA THR A 66 25.43 10.68 -27.30
C THR A 66 26.14 9.93 -28.43
N LYS A 67 25.84 8.64 -28.63
CA LYS A 67 26.36 7.86 -29.77
C LYS A 67 25.94 8.43 -31.12
N ALA A 68 24.72 8.97 -31.20
CA ALA A 68 24.21 9.64 -32.39
C ALA A 68 24.77 11.06 -32.60
N GLY A 69 25.78 11.47 -31.82
CA GLY A 69 26.41 12.79 -31.91
C GLY A 69 25.54 13.94 -31.38
N LYS A 70 24.42 13.64 -30.72
CA LYS A 70 23.54 14.63 -30.11
C LYS A 70 23.95 14.87 -28.66
N THR A 71 23.94 16.12 -28.23
CA THR A 71 24.14 16.46 -26.81
C THR A 71 22.79 16.40 -26.10
N PRO A 72 22.55 15.42 -25.21
CA PRO A 72 21.29 15.36 -24.47
C PRO A 72 21.15 16.58 -23.55
N ALA A 73 19.92 17.07 -23.40
CA ALA A 73 19.62 18.19 -22.50
C ALA A 73 20.13 17.92 -21.08
N LYS A 74 20.55 18.99 -20.38
CA LYS A 74 21.06 18.92 -19.01
C LYS A 74 20.07 18.16 -18.12
N PRO A 75 20.51 17.19 -17.30
CA PRO A 75 19.64 16.57 -16.33
C PRO A 75 19.01 17.62 -15.41
N VAL A 76 17.70 17.56 -15.27
CA VAL A 76 16.98 18.26 -14.21
C VAL A 76 17.20 17.46 -12.92
N ASP A 77 17.42 18.14 -11.80
CA ASP A 77 17.58 17.47 -10.51
C ASP A 77 16.29 16.75 -10.15
N THR A 78 16.33 15.43 -10.24
CA THR A 78 15.28 14.54 -9.78
C THR A 78 15.74 13.87 -8.49
N PRO A 79 14.87 13.76 -7.47
CA PRO A 79 15.21 12.99 -6.28
C PRO A 79 15.55 11.55 -6.67
N ALA A 80 16.56 10.98 -6.02
CA ALA A 80 16.96 9.60 -6.23
C ALA A 80 15.82 8.64 -5.83
N CYS A 81 15.76 7.47 -6.47
CA CYS A 81 14.81 6.43 -6.09
C CYS A 81 15.06 5.98 -4.64
N ALA A 82 14.07 6.20 -3.77
CA ALA A 82 14.16 5.81 -2.36
C ALA A 82 13.95 4.31 -2.19
N ASP A 83 14.97 3.60 -1.70
CA ASP A 83 14.88 2.18 -1.38
C ASP A 83 14.04 1.99 -0.09
N PRO A 84 12.94 1.23 -0.13
CA PRO A 84 12.12 0.97 1.05
C PRO A 84 12.80 0.09 2.11
N GLY A 85 13.94 -0.52 1.80
CA GLY A 85 14.66 -1.41 2.70
C GLY A 85 13.93 -2.73 2.95
N PRO A 86 14.38 -3.53 3.93
CA PRO A 86 13.68 -4.75 4.32
C PRO A 86 12.36 -4.44 5.05
N PHE A 87 11.36 -5.32 4.89
CA PHE A 87 10.11 -5.21 5.64
C PHE A 87 10.36 -5.38 7.14
N VAL A 88 9.91 -4.40 7.93
CA VAL A 88 9.90 -4.47 9.40
C VAL A 88 8.45 -4.65 9.84
N PRO A 89 8.10 -5.76 10.52
CA PRO A 89 6.74 -5.98 11.00
C PRO A 89 6.36 -4.92 12.04
N PRO A 90 5.10 -4.44 12.04
CA PRO A 90 4.65 -3.50 13.06
C PRO A 90 4.76 -4.15 14.43
N ALA A 91 5.28 -3.41 15.42
CA ALA A 91 5.30 -3.85 16.81
C ALA A 91 3.87 -4.12 17.28
N ALA A 92 3.67 -5.17 18.08
CA ALA A 92 2.36 -5.50 18.63
C ALA A 92 1.79 -4.28 19.36
N ALA A 93 0.58 -3.86 18.98
CA ALA A 93 -0.09 -2.77 19.66
C ALA A 93 -0.31 -3.13 21.14
N PRO A 94 -0.16 -2.18 22.08
CA PRO A 94 -0.42 -2.44 23.49
C PRO A 94 -1.87 -2.91 23.68
N ALA A 95 -2.06 -3.93 24.52
CA ALA A 95 -3.37 -4.48 24.81
C ALA A 95 -4.31 -3.38 25.34
N PRO A 96 -5.59 -3.34 24.90
CA PRO A 96 -6.54 -2.38 25.43
C PRO A 96 -6.76 -2.65 26.93
N ALA A 97 -6.68 -1.59 27.74
CA ALA A 97 -6.94 -1.67 29.17
C ALA A 97 -8.35 -2.23 29.42
N PRO A 98 -8.54 -3.09 30.46
CA PRO A 98 -9.84 -3.66 30.74
C PRO A 98 -10.84 -2.54 31.05
N ALA A 99 -11.94 -2.49 30.29
CA ALA A 99 -13.03 -1.58 30.56
C ALA A 99 -13.64 -1.90 31.94
N ALA A 100 -13.56 -0.95 32.86
CA ALA A 100 -14.21 -1.05 34.16
C ALA A 100 -15.74 -1.18 33.96
N LYS A 101 -16.31 -2.26 34.50
CA LYS A 101 -17.77 -2.44 34.55
C LYS A 101 -18.30 -1.67 35.76
N SER A 102 -19.18 -0.71 35.50
CA SER A 102 -20.06 -0.08 36.50
C SER A 102 -21.47 -0.63 36.35
#